data_AF-A0A7W1FXW7-F1
#
_entry.id   AF-A0A7W1FXW7-F1
#
_cell.length_a   1.000
_cell.length_b   1.000
_cell.length_c   1.000
_cell.angle_alpha   90.00
_cell.angle_beta   90.00
_cell.angle_gamma   90.00
#
_symmetry.space_group_name_H-M   'P 1'
#
loop_
_entity.id
_entity.type
_entity.pdbx_description
1 polymer ?
#
loop_
_entity_poly.entity_id
_entity_poly.type
_entity_poly.pdbx_seq_one_letter_code
_entity_poly.pdbx_strand_id
1 'polypeptide(L)'
;MQSNENNLDSLMKIVSEASVNTDMYLRENQRTSSATLIAVAAWIESLHIVANIANKTQNADIISLVADQRVIIFPLLKMLEMYQEDSDVAALIIDIKDISTVFKSLKSIELASSTSTEKGIKNVGTNKSYLLSKEELKSILEKTESLRNKITN
;
A
#
# COMPACT_ATOMS: atom_id res chain seq x y z
N MET A 1 17.40 12.84 19.29
CA MET A 1 16.69 11.63 18.81
C MET A 1 15.20 11.85 18.53
N GLN A 2 14.59 13.00 18.86
CA GLN A 2 13.14 13.25 18.70
C GLN A 2 12.67 13.63 17.28
N SER A 3 13.56 13.96 16.34
CA SER A 3 13.14 14.39 14.99
C SER A 3 12.72 13.25 14.06
N ASN A 4 13.21 12.02 14.28
CA ASN A 4 12.88 10.88 13.40
C ASN A 4 11.51 10.27 13.71
N GLU A 5 11.11 10.24 14.99
CA GLU A 5 9.81 9.71 15.42
C GLU A 5 8.64 10.59 14.92
N ASN A 6 8.76 11.92 15.04
CA ASN A 6 7.76 12.85 14.53
C ASN A 6 7.54 12.74 13.00
N ASN A 7 8.62 12.45 12.25
CA ASN A 7 8.53 12.25 10.81
C ASN A 7 7.87 10.91 10.48
N LEU A 8 8.17 9.85 11.23
CA LEU A 8 7.52 8.54 11.06
C LEU A 8 6.02 8.64 11.37
N ASP A 9 5.63 9.30 12.46
CA ASP A 9 4.22 9.50 12.82
C ASP A 9 3.46 10.31 11.77
N SER A 10 4.10 11.36 11.22
CA SER A 10 3.52 12.14 10.13
C SER A 10 3.33 11.30 8.86
N LEU A 11 4.25 10.38 8.57
CA LEU A 11 4.14 9.48 7.43
C LEU A 11 3.10 8.38 7.65
N MET A 12 3.06 7.79 8.85
CA MET A 12 2.01 6.85 9.25
C MET A 12 0.65 7.52 9.16
N LYS A 13 0.55 8.79 9.54
CA LYS A 13 -0.66 9.59 9.39
C LYS A 13 -1.02 9.79 7.92
N ILE A 14 -0.09 10.17 7.05
CA ILE A 14 -0.35 10.32 5.60
C ILE A 14 -0.83 9.00 4.98
N VAL A 15 -0.15 7.89 5.27
CA VAL A 15 -0.53 6.57 4.74
C VAL A 15 -1.89 6.13 5.28
N SER A 16 -2.15 6.36 6.57
CA SER A 16 -3.44 6.06 7.19
C SER A 16 -4.55 6.94 6.62
N GLU A 17 -4.31 8.24 6.45
CA GLU A 17 -5.26 9.17 5.82
C GLU A 17 -5.52 8.80 4.37
N ALA A 18 -4.49 8.48 3.59
CA ALA A 18 -4.67 8.00 2.22
C ALA A 18 -5.46 6.69 2.18
N SER A 19 -5.19 5.76 3.11
CA SER A 19 -5.91 4.48 3.22
C SER A 19 -7.37 4.68 3.60
N VAL A 20 -7.65 5.54 4.58
CA VAL A 20 -9.01 5.86 5.05
C VAL A 20 -9.75 6.67 3.99
N ASN A 21 -9.12 7.66 3.37
CA ASN A 21 -9.74 8.46 2.31
C ASN A 21 -10.05 7.58 1.11
N THR A 22 -9.17 6.65 0.76
CA THR A 22 -9.44 5.63 -0.25
C THR A 22 -10.64 4.79 0.18
N ASP A 23 -10.63 4.14 1.35
CA ASP A 23 -11.74 3.28 1.78
C ASP A 23 -13.09 4.02 1.91
N MET A 24 -13.11 5.25 2.46
CA MET A 24 -14.32 6.07 2.56
C MET A 24 -14.83 6.49 1.20
N TYR A 25 -13.96 7.03 0.34
CA TYR A 25 -14.35 7.47 -1.00
C TYR A 25 -14.90 6.30 -1.83
N LEU A 26 -14.35 5.11 -1.63
CA LEU A 26 -14.81 3.85 -2.24
C LEU A 26 -16.17 3.37 -1.69
N ARG A 27 -16.46 3.62 -0.40
CA ARG A 27 -17.75 3.26 0.22
C ARG A 27 -18.87 4.24 -0.14
N GLU A 28 -18.57 5.54 -0.23
CA GLU A 28 -19.57 6.58 -0.44
C GLU A 28 -20.04 6.69 -1.90
N ASN A 29 -19.15 6.51 -2.88
CA ASN A 29 -19.45 6.82 -4.29
C ASN A 29 -19.95 5.64 -5.13
N GLN A 30 -20.56 4.62 -4.51
CA GLN A 30 -21.15 3.43 -5.15
C GLN A 30 -20.54 3.11 -6.51
N ARG A 31 -19.35 2.50 -6.53
CA ARG A 31 -18.88 1.73 -7.68
C ARG A 31 -19.06 2.44 -9.04
N THR A 32 -18.66 3.70 -9.14
CA THR A 32 -18.43 4.32 -10.45
C THR A 32 -16.97 4.07 -10.89
N SER A 33 -16.76 3.86 -12.19
CA SER A 33 -15.42 3.63 -12.75
C SER A 33 -14.48 4.80 -12.41
N SER A 34 -14.95 6.05 -12.52
CA SER A 34 -14.16 7.24 -12.20
C SER A 34 -13.73 7.33 -10.74
N ALA A 35 -14.60 6.97 -9.79
CA ALA A 35 -14.23 7.00 -8.37
C ALA A 35 -13.19 5.92 -8.03
N THR A 36 -13.34 4.74 -8.63
CA THR A 36 -12.37 3.65 -8.56
C THR A 36 -11.00 4.09 -9.09
N LEU A 37 -10.96 4.73 -10.26
CA LEU A 37 -9.73 5.23 -10.87
C LEU A 37 -9.01 6.28 -10.00
N ILE A 38 -9.76 7.23 -9.42
CA ILE A 38 -9.18 8.26 -8.52
C ILE A 38 -8.55 7.60 -7.29
N ALA A 39 -9.23 6.63 -6.68
CA ALA A 39 -8.71 5.88 -5.54
C ALA A 39 -7.43 5.12 -5.89
N VAL A 40 -7.36 4.51 -7.08
CA VAL A 40 -6.15 3.82 -7.54
C VAL A 40 -5.01 4.80 -7.79
N ALA A 41 -5.26 5.94 -8.42
CA ALA A 41 -4.25 6.99 -8.60
C ALA A 41 -3.71 7.49 -7.25
N ALA A 42 -4.58 7.74 -6.26
CA ALA A 42 -4.19 8.14 -4.91
C ALA A 42 -3.33 7.07 -4.20
N TRP A 43 -3.67 5.79 -4.37
CA TRP A 43 -2.90 4.68 -3.82
C TRP A 43 -1.52 4.56 -4.47
N ILE A 44 -1.41 4.70 -5.79
CA ILE A 44 -0.13 4.67 -6.53
C ILE A 44 0.80 5.78 -6.04
N GLU A 45 0.30 7.01 -5.92
CA GLU A 45 1.10 8.15 -5.43
C GLU A 45 1.53 7.96 -3.98
N SER A 46 0.64 7.46 -3.12
CA SER A 46 0.97 7.16 -1.73
C SER A 46 2.05 6.10 -1.62
N LEU A 47 1.96 5.02 -2.41
CA LEU A 47 2.96 3.97 -2.48
C LEU A 47 4.31 4.51 -2.98
N HIS A 48 4.30 5.36 -4.01
CA HIS A 48 5.52 5.99 -4.54
C HIS A 48 6.22 6.84 -3.48
N ILE A 49 5.48 7.66 -2.75
CA ILE A 49 6.03 8.53 -1.70
C ILE A 49 6.67 7.69 -0.59
N VAL A 50 5.92 6.73 -0.03
CA VAL A 50 6.42 5.93 1.09
C VAL A 50 7.59 5.03 0.68
N ALA A 51 7.56 4.44 -0.52
CA ALA A 51 8.67 3.63 -1.03
C ALA A 51 9.93 4.47 -1.27
N ASN A 52 9.79 5.71 -1.75
CA ASN A 52 10.93 6.61 -1.91
C ASN A 52 11.55 6.99 -0.57
N ILE A 53 10.72 7.25 0.43
CA ILE A 53 11.21 7.58 1.77
C ILE A 53 11.87 6.35 2.42
N ALA A 54 11.28 5.17 2.28
CA ALA A 54 11.91 3.91 2.70
C ALA A 54 13.28 3.73 2.07
N ASN A 55 13.39 3.98 0.76
CA ASN A 55 14.66 3.85 0.04
C ASN A 55 15.70 4.90 0.46
N LYS A 56 15.29 6.16 0.69
CA LYS A 56 16.21 7.22 1.12
C LYS A 56 16.68 7.05 2.56
N THR A 57 15.78 6.69 3.47
CA THR A 57 16.06 6.61 4.90
C THR A 57 16.62 5.26 5.33
N GLN A 58 16.33 4.20 4.56
CA GLN A 58 16.59 2.80 4.93
C GLN A 58 16.01 2.45 6.32
N ASN A 59 14.97 3.17 6.74
CA ASN A 59 14.33 2.97 8.05
C ASN A 59 13.45 1.72 8.00
N ALA A 60 13.69 0.78 8.92
CA ALA A 60 13.00 -0.50 8.99
C ALA A 60 11.48 -0.36 9.19
N ASP A 61 11.01 0.64 9.95
CA ASP A 61 9.59 0.86 10.20
C ASP A 61 8.88 1.34 8.93
N ILE A 62 9.54 2.21 8.15
CA ILE A 62 9.00 2.71 6.87
C ILE A 62 9.03 1.59 5.82
N ILE A 63 10.07 0.76 5.82
CA ILE A 63 10.15 -0.44 4.96
C ILE A 63 9.00 -1.41 5.30
N SER A 64 8.68 -1.59 6.59
CA SER A 64 7.53 -2.40 7.01
C SER A 64 6.21 -1.79 6.54
N LEU A 65 6.06 -0.45 6.61
CA LEU A 65 4.87 0.24 6.12
C LEU A 65 4.64 0.05 4.62
N VAL A 66 5.72 -0.01 3.82
CA VAL A 66 5.66 -0.38 2.40
C VAL A 66 5.16 -1.82 2.26
N ALA A 67 5.71 -2.77 3.04
CA ALA A 67 5.29 -4.17 3.00
C ALA A 67 3.80 -4.35 3.33
N ASP A 68 3.27 -3.56 4.27
CA ASP A 68 1.87 -3.59 4.70
C ASP A 68 0.88 -3.12 3.63
N GLN A 69 1.34 -2.39 2.60
CA GLN A 69 0.50 -2.01 1.45
C GLN A 69 -0.09 -3.23 0.70
N ARG A 70 0.45 -4.43 0.92
CA ARG A 70 -0.13 -5.70 0.45
C ARG A 70 -1.57 -5.94 0.90
N VAL A 71 -1.99 -5.39 2.04
CA VAL A 71 -3.36 -5.56 2.56
C VAL A 71 -4.35 -4.77 1.72
N ILE A 72 -3.91 -3.68 1.09
CA ILE A 72 -4.73 -2.76 0.31
C ILE A 72 -4.78 -3.17 -1.17
N ILE A 73 -3.65 -3.64 -1.71
CA ILE A 73 -3.53 -3.91 -3.16
C ILE A 73 -4.50 -5.02 -3.64
N PHE A 74 -4.78 -6.05 -2.83
CA PHE A 74 -5.67 -7.13 -3.25
C PHE A 74 -7.15 -6.72 -3.29
N PRO A 75 -7.73 -6.05 -2.28
CA PRO A 75 -9.05 -5.44 -2.39
C PRO A 75 -9.16 -4.46 -3.57
N LEU A 76 -8.13 -3.62 -3.77
CA LEU A 76 -8.09 -2.64 -4.85
C LEU A 76 -8.13 -3.31 -6.24
N LEU A 77 -7.38 -4.40 -6.44
CA LEU A 77 -7.45 -5.21 -7.66
C LEU A 77 -8.84 -5.77 -7.95
N LYS A 78 -9.49 -6.36 -6.93
CA LYS A 78 -10.85 -6.91 -7.08
C LYS A 78 -11.86 -5.85 -7.51
N MET A 79 -11.65 -4.61 -7.07
CA MET A 79 -12.52 -3.50 -7.42
C MET A 79 -12.30 -3.05 -8.86
N LEU A 80 -11.04 -2.92 -9.30
CA LEU A 80 -10.74 -2.62 -10.70
C LEU A 80 -11.32 -3.67 -11.65
N GLU A 81 -11.27 -4.96 -11.27
CA GLU A 81 -11.83 -6.06 -12.06
C GLU A 81 -13.33 -5.92 -12.34
N MET A 82 -14.08 -5.11 -11.56
CA MET A 82 -15.49 -4.80 -11.84
C MET A 82 -15.70 -3.94 -13.09
N TYR A 83 -14.65 -3.24 -13.57
CA TYR A 83 -14.69 -2.37 -14.75
C TYR A 83 -13.70 -2.81 -15.83
N GLN A 84 -13.27 -4.07 -15.82
CA GLN A 84 -12.30 -4.62 -16.78
C GLN A 84 -12.74 -4.58 -18.25
N GLU A 85 -14.01 -4.26 -18.52
CA GLU A 85 -14.54 -4.06 -19.89
C GLU A 85 -14.01 -2.76 -20.52
N ASP A 86 -13.61 -1.79 -19.68
CA ASP A 86 -12.91 -0.59 -20.13
C ASP A 86 -11.43 -0.92 -20.39
N SER A 87 -10.94 -0.61 -21.59
CA SER A 87 -9.58 -0.95 -22.01
C SER A 87 -8.50 -0.29 -21.16
N ASP A 88 -8.76 0.92 -20.66
CA ASP A 88 -7.80 1.68 -19.86
C ASP A 88 -7.74 1.09 -18.44
N VAL A 89 -8.88 0.67 -17.92
CA VAL A 89 -8.95 -0.07 -16.65
C VAL A 89 -8.27 -1.44 -16.78
N ALA A 90 -8.50 -2.15 -17.89
CA ALA A 90 -7.87 -3.45 -18.14
C ALA A 90 -6.33 -3.35 -18.17
N ALA A 91 -5.79 -2.31 -18.81
CA ALA A 91 -4.36 -2.03 -18.81
C ALA A 91 -3.84 -1.74 -17.38
N LEU A 92 -4.57 -0.92 -16.62
CA LEU A 92 -4.23 -0.60 -15.24
C LEU A 92 -4.23 -1.84 -14.33
N ILE A 93 -5.18 -2.76 -14.51
CA ILE A 93 -5.23 -4.04 -13.78
C ILE A 93 -3.94 -4.84 -14.00
N ILE A 94 -3.42 -4.88 -15.22
CA ILE A 94 -2.19 -5.63 -15.54
C ILE A 94 -1.00 -5.04 -14.76
N ASP A 95 -0.86 -3.71 -14.77
CA ASP A 95 0.23 -3.03 -14.08
C ASP A 95 0.13 -3.19 -12.55
N ILE A 96 -1.08 -3.06 -11.97
CA ILE A 96 -1.29 -3.28 -10.53
C ILE A 96 -1.06 -4.76 -10.17
N LYS A 97 -1.43 -5.71 -11.05
CA LYS A 97 -1.13 -7.13 -10.85
C LYS A 97 0.38 -7.38 -10.81
N ASP A 98 1.14 -6.73 -11.69
CA ASP A 98 2.60 -6.82 -11.70
C ASP A 98 3.21 -6.34 -10.37
N ILE A 99 2.78 -5.19 -9.85
CA ILE A 99 3.19 -4.71 -8.52
C ILE A 99 2.77 -5.71 -7.42
N SER A 100 1.57 -6.28 -7.51
CA SER A 100 1.07 -7.27 -6.54
C SER A 100 1.91 -8.53 -6.46
N THR A 101 2.62 -8.90 -7.53
CA THR A 101 3.48 -10.08 -7.51
C THR A 101 4.65 -9.92 -6.54
N VAL A 102 5.21 -8.71 -6.42
CA VAL A 102 6.27 -8.40 -5.45
C VAL A 102 5.74 -8.52 -4.02
N PHE A 103 4.51 -8.04 -3.77
CA PHE A 103 3.86 -8.20 -2.47
C PHE A 103 3.49 -9.64 -2.12
N LYS A 104 3.25 -10.49 -3.13
CA LYS A 104 3.00 -11.93 -2.93
C LYS A 104 4.29 -12.71 -2.63
N SER A 105 5.44 -12.27 -3.13
CA SER A 105 6.72 -12.95 -2.90
C SER A 105 7.34 -12.66 -1.53
N LEU A 106 6.82 -11.65 -0.80
CA LEU A 106 7.36 -11.27 0.50
C LEU A 106 7.30 -12.43 1.50
N LYS A 107 8.42 -12.62 2.20
CA LYS A 107 8.51 -13.61 3.28
C LYS A 107 7.77 -13.11 4.50
N SER A 108 6.82 -13.91 5.00
CA SER A 108 6.17 -13.64 6.29
C SER A 108 7.04 -14.12 7.44
N ILE A 109 7.19 -13.29 8.46
CA ILE A 109 7.70 -13.66 9.77
C ILE A 109 6.55 -13.69 10.76
N GLU A 110 6.53 -14.68 11.65
CA GLU A 110 5.62 -14.68 12.79
C GLU A 110 6.19 -13.77 13.88
N LEU A 111 5.45 -12.73 14.21
CA LEU A 111 5.70 -11.94 15.41
C LEU A 111 5.32 -12.79 16.61
N ALA A 112 6.28 -13.00 17.51
CA ALA A 112 6.00 -13.61 18.81
C ALA A 112 4.88 -12.81 19.47
N SER A 113 3.77 -13.49 19.80
CA SER A 113 2.60 -12.88 20.43
C SER A 113 3.01 -12.17 21.71
N SER A 114 3.12 -10.85 21.67
CA SER A 114 3.25 -10.03 22.89
C SER A 114 1.84 -9.85 23.43
N THR A 115 1.40 -10.75 24.32
CA THR A 115 0.17 -10.54 25.10
C THR A 115 0.37 -9.34 26.02
N SER A 116 0.02 -8.14 25.57
CA SER A 116 -0.19 -7.00 26.46
C SER A 116 -1.62 -7.06 26.97
N THR A 117 -1.79 -7.58 28.19
CA THR A 117 -3.05 -7.58 28.92
C THR A 117 -3.27 -6.23 29.57
N GLU A 118 -3.69 -5.22 28.80
CA GLU A 118 -4.33 -4.04 29.39
C GLU A 118 -5.60 -3.67 28.63
N LYS A 119 -6.73 -3.94 29.29
CA LYS A 119 -8.08 -3.42 29.01
C LYS A 119 -8.64 -3.65 27.58
N GLY A 120 -9.23 -4.83 27.39
CA GLY A 120 -10.58 -4.89 26.81
C GLY A 120 -10.76 -4.82 25.30
N ILE A 121 -9.71 -4.82 24.48
CA ILE A 121 -9.84 -4.95 23.02
C ILE A 121 -8.91 -6.08 22.54
N LYS A 122 -9.50 -7.22 22.16
CA LYS A 122 -8.79 -8.27 21.42
C LYS A 122 -8.58 -7.77 19.99
N ASN A 123 -7.47 -7.09 19.73
CA ASN A 123 -7.02 -6.86 18.37
C ASN A 123 -6.56 -8.22 17.82
N VAL A 124 -7.41 -8.87 17.02
CA VAL A 124 -7.03 -10.02 16.18
C VAL A 124 -6.22 -9.46 15.00
N GLY A 125 -5.04 -8.93 15.29
CA GLY A 125 -4.04 -8.66 14.28
C GLY A 125 -3.40 -9.99 13.94
N THR A 126 -3.41 -10.39 12.67
CA THR A 126 -2.57 -11.47 12.19
C THR A 126 -1.14 -11.25 12.70
N ASN A 127 -0.60 -12.17 13.49
CA ASN A 127 0.77 -12.13 14.04
C ASN A 127 1.85 -12.28 12.93
N LYS A 128 1.59 -11.81 11.71
CA LYS A 128 2.48 -11.96 10.56
C LYS A 128 2.92 -10.57 10.11
N SER A 129 4.22 -10.30 10.22
CA SER A 129 4.87 -9.17 9.56
C SER A 129 5.55 -9.68 8.29
N TYR A 130 5.77 -8.80 7.32
CA TYR A 130 6.36 -9.13 6.03
C TYR A 130 7.71 -8.42 5.89
N LEU A 131 8.74 -9.20 5.58
CA LEU A 131 10.07 -8.65 5.32
C LEU A 131 10.15 -8.21 3.87
N LEU A 132 10.51 -6.94 3.67
CA LEU A 132 10.79 -6.36 2.37
C LEU A 132 12.31 -6.19 2.22
N SER A 133 12.91 -6.92 1.29
CA SER A 133 14.32 -6.76 0.93
C SER A 133 14.58 -5.46 0.16
N LYS A 134 15.84 -5.07 0.05
CA LYS A 134 16.22 -3.86 -0.72
C LYS A 134 15.90 -4.04 -2.20
N GLU A 135 16.07 -5.25 -2.71
CA GLU A 135 15.77 -5.63 -4.09
C GLU A 135 14.26 -5.55 -4.37
N GLU A 136 13.43 -6.03 -3.45
CA GLU A 136 11.97 -5.94 -3.57
C GLU A 136 11.48 -4.50 -3.45
N LEU A 137 12.05 -3.71 -2.54
CA LEU A 137 11.74 -2.27 -2.43
C LEU A 137 12.11 -1.52 -3.72
N LYS A 138 13.27 -1.81 -4.31
CA LYS A 138 13.68 -1.22 -5.58
C LYS A 138 12.75 -1.62 -6.72
N SER A 139 12.33 -2.88 -6.76
CA SER A 139 11.36 -3.38 -7.74
C SER A 139 10.01 -2.67 -7.61
N ILE A 140 9.52 -2.45 -6.39
CA ILE A 140 8.29 -1.66 -6.14
C ILE A 140 8.46 -0.24 -6.67
N LEU A 141 9.59 0.41 -6.40
CA LEU A 141 9.86 1.77 -6.87
C LEU A 141 9.85 1.87 -8.39
N GLU A 142 10.59 1.00 -9.08
CA GLU A 142 10.69 0.99 -10.54
C GLU A 142 9.32 0.75 -11.20
N LYS A 143 8.54 -0.22 -10.67
CA LYS A 143 7.19 -0.51 -11.20
C LYS A 143 6.23 0.64 -10.93
N THR A 144 6.29 1.25 -9.75
CA THR A 144 5.41 2.37 -9.39
C THR A 144 5.72 3.63 -10.21
N GLU A 145 7.00 3.91 -10.45
CA GLU A 145 7.44 5.03 -11.29
C GLU A 145 7.04 4.83 -12.76
N SER A 146 7.22 3.61 -13.29
CA SER A 146 6.74 3.24 -14.63
C SER A 146 5.23 3.46 -14.78
N LEU A 147 4.45 2.99 -13.81
CA LEU A 147 2.99 3.16 -13.80
C LEU A 147 2.57 4.63 -13.73
N ARG A 148 3.21 5.42 -12.87
CA ARG A 148 2.93 6.86 -12.74
C ARG A 148 3.19 7.62 -14.05
N ASN A 149 4.28 7.29 -14.75
CA ASN A 149 4.60 7.90 -16.04
C ASN A 149 3.59 7.56 -17.14
N LYS A 150 2.91 6.40 -17.06
CA LYS A 150 1.83 6.02 -17.97
C LYS A 150 0.50 6.72 -17.67
N ILE A 151 0.24 7.08 -16.41
CA ILE A 151 -1.01 7.75 -16.00
C ILE A 151 -0.95 9.27 -16.24
N THR A 152 0.26 9.85 -16.22
CA THR A 152 0.47 11.30 -16.35
C THR A 152 0.67 11.78 -17.80
N ASN A 153 1.02 10.89 -18.73
CA ASN A 153 1.19 11.17 -20.16
C ASN A 153 0.05 10.60 -20.99
#